data_AF-A0A4Q3JB44-F1
#
_entry.id   AF-A0A4Q3JB44-F1
#
_cell.length_a   1.000
_cell.length_b   1.000
_cell.length_c   1.000
_cell.angle_alpha   90.00
_cell.angle_beta   90.00
_cell.angle_gamma   90.00
#
_symmetry.space_group_name_H-M   'P 1'
#
loop_
_entity.id
_entity.type
_entity.pdbx_description
1 polymer ?
#
loop_
_entity_poly.entity_id
_entity_poly.type
_entity_poly.pdbx_seq_one_letter_code
_entity_poly.pdbx_strand_id
1 'polypeptide(L)' 'LPRQPGDLVDTSADVTALQAATGYKPGTPVKEGVRRFVEWYRGFYGV' A
#
# COMPACT_ATOMS: atom_id res chain seq x y z
N LEU A 1 -6.63 -3.24 -18.06
CA LEU A 1 -5.53 -2.57 -18.79
C LEU A 1 -4.49 -3.62 -19.14
N PRO A 2 -3.79 -3.51 -20.29
CA PRO A 2 -2.69 -4.41 -20.63
C PRO A 2 -1.50 -4.21 -19.67
N ARG A 3 -0.71 -5.27 -19.42
CA ARG A 3 0.51 -5.18 -18.62
C ARG A 3 1.49 -4.21 -19.25
N GLN A 4 2.09 -3.37 -18.42
CA GLN A 4 3.11 -2.42 -18.85
C GLN A 4 4.48 -3.10 -18.90
N PRO A 5 5.38 -2.67 -19.81
CA PRO A 5 6.77 -3.10 -19.79
C PRO A 5 7.42 -2.74 -18.45
N GLY A 6 7.91 -3.75 -17.72
CA GLY A 6 8.47 -3.57 -16.37
C GLY A 6 7.55 -4.02 -15.23
N ASP A 7 6.28 -4.34 -15.51
CA ASP A 7 5.40 -4.95 -14.51
C ASP A 7 5.89 -6.35 -14.15
N LEU A 8 6.20 -6.55 -12.88
CA LEU A 8 6.32 -7.89 -12.30
C LEU A 8 4.94 -8.51 -12.18
N VAL A 9 4.85 -9.83 -12.39
CA VAL A 9 3.57 -10.57 -12.37
C VAL A 9 2.95 -10.53 -10.98
N ASP A 10 3.75 -10.79 -9.95
CA ASP A 10 3.40 -10.66 -8.55
C ASP A 10 4.70 -10.66 -7.74
N THR A 11 4.80 -9.78 -6.74
CA THR A 11 5.91 -9.77 -5.78
C THR A 11 5.44 -9.19 -4.46
N SER A 12 5.90 -9.76 -3.37
CA SER A 12 5.62 -9.29 -2.02
C SER A 12 6.86 -9.37 -1.13
N ALA A 13 6.90 -8.55 -0.09
CA ALA A 13 7.98 -8.57 0.89
C ALA A 13 7.66 -9.54 2.02
N ASP A 14 8.60 -10.43 2.35
CA ASP A 14 8.60 -11.12 3.63
C ASP A 14 9.05 -10.13 4.72
N VAL A 15 8.19 -9.93 5.72
CA VAL A 15 8.39 -8.96 6.81
C VAL A 15 8.57 -9.64 8.17
N THR A 16 8.71 -10.97 8.23
CA THR A 16 8.78 -11.72 9.50
C THR A 16 9.97 -11.27 10.35
N ALA A 17 11.15 -11.05 9.77
CA ALA A 17 12.33 -10.58 10.49
C ALA A 17 12.13 -9.17 11.09
N LEU A 18 11.53 -8.25 10.33
CA LEU A 18 11.24 -6.89 10.80
C LEU A 18 10.21 -6.89 11.92
N GLN A 19 9.16 -7.71 11.79
CA GLN A 19 8.14 -7.89 12.82
C GLN A 19 8.75 -8.41 14.13
N ALA A 20 9.63 -9.42 14.05
CA ALA A 20 10.31 -9.97 15.22
C ALA A 20 11.24 -8.95 15.90
N ALA A 21 11.94 -8.13 15.12
CA ALA A 21 12.88 -7.14 15.64
C ALA A 21 12.19 -5.91 16.29
N THR A 22 11.00 -5.55 15.83
CA THR A 22 10.35 -4.27 16.21
C THR A 22 9.02 -4.45 16.94
N GLY A 23 8.41 -5.63 16.88
CA GLY A 23 7.03 -5.86 17.31
C GLY A 23 5.97 -5.15 16.45
N TYR A 24 6.36 -4.41 15.41
CA TYR A 24 5.45 -3.64 14.59
C TYR A 24 4.84 -4.50 13.48
N LYS A 25 3.50 -4.46 13.38
CA LYS A 25 2.75 -5.06 12.28
C LYS A 25 1.69 -4.07 11.79
N PRO A 26 1.77 -3.59 10.53
CA PRO A 26 0.75 -2.70 10.00
C PRO A 26 -0.60 -3.43 9.93
N GLY A 27 -1.64 -2.81 10.47
CA GLY A 27 -2.99 -3.37 10.55
C GLY A 27 -4.03 -2.63 9.70
N THR A 28 -3.64 -1.61 8.93
CA THR A 28 -4.57 -0.84 8.10
C THR A 28 -5.06 -1.70 6.93
N PRO A 29 -6.37 -1.96 6.79
CA PRO A 29 -6.90 -2.67 5.64
C PRO A 29 -6.68 -1.87 4.35
N VAL A 30 -6.40 -2.55 3.24
CA VAL A 30 -6.16 -1.89 1.93
C VAL A 30 -7.29 -0.94 1.55
N LYS A 31 -8.55 -1.37 1.70
CA LYS A 31 -9.73 -0.55 1.41
C LYS A 31 -9.73 0.77 2.17
N GLU A 32 -9.33 0.73 3.44
CA GLU A 32 -9.28 1.91 4.31
C GLU A 32 -8.11 2.83 3.95
N GLY A 33 -6.94 2.25 3.66
CA GLY A 33 -5.78 3.01 3.18
C GLY A 33 -6.06 3.76 1.88
N VAL A 34 -6.68 3.09 0.90
CA VAL A 34 -7.06 3.69 -0.38
C VAL A 34 -8.09 4.80 -0.18
N ARG A 35 -9.12 4.59 0.66
CA ARG A 35 -10.13 5.61 0.97
C ARG A 35 -9.48 6.89 1.50
N ARG A 36 -8.63 6.76 2.53
CA ARG A 36 -7.91 7.91 3.14
C ARG A 36 -7.00 8.62 2.14
N PHE A 37 -6.31 7.86 1.29
CA PHE A 37 -5.46 8.44 0.25
C PHE A 37 -6.26 9.27 -0.75
N VAL A 38 -7.41 8.76 -1.23
CA VAL A 38 -8.27 9.51 -2.16
C VAL A 38 -8.84 10.76 -1.49
N GLU A 39 -9.29 10.67 -0.24
CA GLU A 39 -9.79 11.84 0.51
C GLU A 39 -8.73 12.94 0.62
N TRP A 40 -7.50 12.56 1.00
CA TRP A 40 -6.37 13.49 1.02
C TRP A 40 -6.10 14.10 -0.37
N TYR A 41 -6.03 13.27 -1.41
CA TYR A 41 -5.73 13.71 -2.78
C TYR A 41 -6.76 14.74 -3.26
N ARG A 42 -8.05 14.44 -3.10
CA ARG A 42 -9.15 15.31 -3.48
C ARG A 42 -9.16 16.61 -2.69
N GLY A 43 -8.91 16.53 -1.38
CA GLY A 43 -8.82 17.71 -0.51
C GLY A 43 -7.62 18.60 -0.87
N PHE A 44 -6.49 18.01 -1.23
CA PHE A 44 -5.26 18.75 -1.57
C PHE A 44 -5.35 19.40 -2.97
N TYR A 45 -5.84 18.67 -3.97
CA TYR A 45 -5.92 19.15 -5.35
C TYR A 45 -7.24 19.84 -5.69
N GLY A 46 -8.25 19.77 -4.83
CA GLY A 46 -9.57 20.40 -5.04
C GLY A 46 -10.41 19.73 -6.14
N VAL A 47 -10.29 18.41 -6.31
CA VAL A 47 -10.95 17.62 -7.36
C VAL A 47 -12.11 16.77 -6.86
#